data_AF-A0A072TY07-F1
#
_entry.id   AF-A0A072TY07-F1
#
_cell.length_a   1.000
_cell.length_b   1.000
_cell.length_c   1.000
_cell.angle_alpha   90.00
_cell.angle_beta   90.00
_cell.angle_gamma   90.00
#
_symmetry.space_group_name_H-M   'P 1'
#
loop_
_entity.id
_entity.type
_entity.pdbx_description
1 polymer ?
#
loop_
_entity_poly.entity_id
_entity_poly.type
_entity_poly.pdbx_seq_one_letter_code
_entity_poly.pdbx_strand_id
1 'polypeptide(L)' 'MDKKNIISNGRLIGAEHRVVTNSGTARTTVAYFIRPTKESIIEPAKPLTCSGAPPIYKPIAFDDFLRIFMTKGPDIETFL' A
#
# COMPACT_ATOMS: atom_id res chain seq x y z
N MET A 1 -0.71 0.47 -6.61
CA MET A 1 -1.25 1.04 -5.36
C MET A 1 -0.66 0.36 -4.13
N ASP A 2 -0.13 1.12 -3.18
CA ASP A 2 0.11 0.62 -1.82
C ASP A 2 -0.87 1.27 -0.82
N LYS A 3 -0.97 0.75 0.41
CA LYS A 3 -1.84 1.33 1.45
C LYS A 3 -1.50 2.80 1.78
N LYS A 4 -0.22 3.19 1.63
CA LYS A 4 0.25 4.55 1.95
C LYS A 4 -0.25 5.52 0.89
N ASN A 5 -0.37 5.09 -0.35
CA ASN A 5 -0.93 5.84 -1.45
C ASN A 5 -2.39 6.21 -1.18
N ILE A 6 -3.18 5.23 -0.70
CA ILE A 6 -4.58 5.45 -0.28
C ILE A 6 -4.67 6.49 0.83
N ILE A 7 -3.98 6.25 1.95
CA ILE A 7 -4.07 7.13 3.15
C ILE A 7 -3.54 8.54 2.84
N SER A 8 -2.51 8.65 2.00
CA SER A 8 -1.89 9.92 1.62
C SER A 8 -2.60 10.65 0.48
N ASN A 9 -3.70 10.10 -0.04
CA ASN A 9 -4.44 10.64 -1.18
C ASN A 9 -3.54 10.89 -2.42
N GLY A 10 -2.71 9.91 -2.80
CA GLY A 10 -1.86 10.03 -4.00
C GLY A 10 -0.44 10.55 -3.73
N ARG A 11 -0.17 11.11 -2.55
CA ARG A 11 1.04 11.89 -2.29
C ARG A 11 2.28 11.04 -1.98
N LEU A 12 2.08 9.81 -1.47
CA LEU A 12 3.15 8.87 -1.18
C LEU A 12 3.01 7.64 -2.07
N ILE A 13 4.05 7.41 -2.89
CA ILE A 13 4.16 6.25 -3.76
C ILE A 13 5.05 5.21 -3.06
N GLY A 14 4.61 3.95 -3.08
CA GLY A 14 5.40 2.84 -2.54
C GLY A 14 6.71 2.66 -3.30
N ALA A 15 7.80 2.40 -2.59
CA ALA A 15 9.10 2.21 -3.22
C ALA A 15 9.20 0.83 -3.91
N GLU A 16 9.52 0.83 -5.20
CA GLU A 16 9.94 -0.38 -5.90
C GLU A 16 11.32 -0.81 -5.42
N HIS A 17 11.45 -2.07 -5.03
CA HIS A 17 12.70 -2.63 -4.55
C HIS A 17 12.82 -4.09 -5.00
N ARG A 18 14.05 -4.52 -5.28
CA ARG A 18 14.37 -5.89 -5.66
C ARG A 18 15.53 -6.41 -4.84
N VAL A 19 15.55 -7.73 -4.64
CA VAL A 19 16.62 -8.44 -3.96
C VAL A 19 17.35 -9.29 -5.01
N VAL A 20 18.66 -9.09 -5.16
CA VAL A 20 19.48 -9.80 -6.15
C VAL A 20 20.37 -10.84 -5.45
N THR A 21 20.52 -12.01 -6.07
CA THR A 21 21.39 -13.11 -5.60
C THR A 21 22.83 -12.92 -6.08
N ASN A 22 23.77 -13.66 -5.47
CA ASN A 22 25.14 -13.77 -5.94
C ASN A 22 25.62 -15.22 -5.76
N SER A 23 26.71 -15.61 -6.44
CA SER A 23 27.22 -16.99 -6.42
C SER A 23 28.18 -17.30 -5.25
N GLY A 24 28.68 -16.28 -4.54
CA GLY A 24 29.80 -16.45 -3.61
C GLY A 24 29.43 -16.45 -2.13
N THR A 25 28.36 -15.76 -1.72
CA THR A 25 28.04 -15.56 -0.30
C THR A 25 26.54 -15.50 -0.05
N ALA A 26 26.08 -16.33 0.88
CA ALA A 26 24.72 -16.29 1.38
C ALA A 26 24.43 -14.97 2.11
N ARG A 27 23.27 -14.37 1.85
CA ARG A 27 22.80 -13.17 2.55
C ARG A 27 21.48 -13.47 3.25
N THR A 28 21.43 -13.19 4.54
CA THR A 28 20.20 -13.27 5.35
C THR A 28 19.74 -11.85 5.68
N THR A 29 18.44 -11.60 5.57
CA THR A 29 17.83 -10.30 5.91
C THR A 29 16.53 -10.56 6.65
N VAL A 30 16.28 -9.77 7.69
CA VAL A 30 15.01 -9.78 8.43
C VAL A 30 14.19 -8.59 7.99
N ALA A 31 12.96 -8.82 7.57
CA ALA A 31 12.01 -7.78 7.20
C ALA A 31 10.86 -7.72 8.22
N TYR A 32 10.44 -6.50 8.56
CA TYR A 32 9.33 -6.25 9.46
C TYR A 32 8.32 -5.31 8.79
N PHE A 33 7.04 -5.67 8.82
CA PHE A 33 5.98 -4.92 8.14
C PHE A 33 4.92 -4.44 9.14
N ILE A 34 4.87 -3.13 9.38
CA ILE A 34 3.81 -2.50 10.17
C ILE A 34 2.58 -2.29 9.28
N ARG A 35 1.42 -2.77 9.70
CA ARG A 35 0.16 -2.72 8.93
C ARG A 35 -1.04 -2.40 9.84
N PRO A 36 -2.12 -1.81 9.30
CA PRO A 36 -3.41 -1.73 10.00
C PRO A 36 -3.95 -3.11 10.39
N THR A 37 -4.92 -3.14 11.30
CA THR A 37 -5.69 -4.38 11.58
C THR A 37 -6.58 -4.72 10.38
N LYS A 38 -7.01 -5.96 10.25
CA LYS A 38 -7.83 -6.43 9.11
C LYS A 38 -9.15 -5.66 9.00
N GLU A 39 -9.73 -5.31 10.14
CA GLU A 39 -11.01 -4.63 10.30
C GLU A 39 -10.89 -3.11 10.09
N SER A 40 -9.67 -2.59 10.02
CA SER A 40 -9.44 -1.16 9.79
C SER A 40 -9.94 -0.77 8.39
N ILE A 41 -10.71 0.31 8.31
CA ILE A 41 -11.00 0.97 7.03
C ILE A 41 -9.82 1.88 6.68
N ILE A 42 -9.25 1.70 5.49
CA ILE A 42 -8.26 2.62 4.92
C ILE A 42 -8.95 3.56 3.94
N GLU A 43 -8.68 4.84 4.07
CA GLU A 43 -9.24 5.92 3.26
C GLU A 43 -8.27 7.13 3.26
N PRO A 44 -8.40 8.09 2.32
CA PRO A 44 -7.66 9.34 2.37
C PRO A 44 -7.82 10.04 3.73
N ALA A 45 -6.70 10.38 4.38
CA ALA A 45 -6.74 11.04 5.67
C ALA A 45 -7.43 12.41 5.55
N LYS A 46 -8.40 12.70 6.43
CA LYS A 46 -9.23 13.91 6.39
C LYS A 46 -8.45 15.22 6.19
N PRO A 47 -7.31 15.47 6.88
CA PRO A 47 -6.54 16.70 6.64
C PRO A 47 -6.03 16.86 5.20
N LEU A 48 -5.84 15.76 4.47
CA LEU A 48 -5.36 15.74 3.09
C LEU A 48 -6.46 15.95 2.06
N THR A 49 -7.73 15.87 2.46
CA THR A 49 -8.90 16.14 1.61
C THR A 49 -9.59 17.46 1.94
N CYS A 50 -9.53 17.91 3.21
CA CYS A 50 -10.07 19.21 3.62
C CYS A 50 -9.34 20.42 3.03
N SER A 51 -8.13 20.24 2.49
CA SER A 51 -7.33 21.31 1.86
C SER A 51 -7.75 21.63 0.41
N GLY A 52 -8.93 21.18 -0.02
CA GLY A 52 -9.49 21.45 -1.35
C GLY A 52 -9.19 20.38 -2.41
N ALA A 53 -8.34 19.40 -2.10
CA ALA A 53 -8.14 18.23 -2.96
C ALA A 53 -9.25 17.20 -2.70
N PRO A 54 -10.02 16.77 -3.72
CA PRO A 54 -11.01 15.71 -3.52
C PRO A 54 -10.33 14.39 -3.13
N PRO A 55 -11.02 13.51 -2.39
CA PRO A 55 -10.56 12.14 -2.20
C PRO A 55 -10.51 11.42 -3.54
N ILE A 56 -9.33 10.91 -3.93
CA ILE A 56 -9.16 10.14 -5.17
C ILE A 56 -9.37 8.63 -4.97
N TYR A 57 -9.43 8.18 -3.71
CA TYR A 57 -9.63 6.79 -3.33
C TYR A 57 -10.85 6.63 -2.43
N LYS A 58 -11.60 5.54 -2.63
CA LYS A 58 -12.75 5.19 -1.80
C LYS A 58 -12.30 4.47 -0.51
N PRO A 59 -13.08 4.57 0.57
CA PRO A 59 -12.84 3.76 1.76
C PRO A 59 -12.92 2.26 1.45
N ILE A 60 -12.00 1.47 1.98
CA ILE A 60 -11.97 0.00 1.82
C ILE A 60 -11.46 -0.66 3.10
N ALA A 61 -12.02 -1.82 3.46
CA ALA A 61 -11.48 -2.62 4.55
C ALA A 61 -10.06 -3.11 4.21
N PHE A 62 -9.14 -3.04 5.18
CA PHE A 62 -7.76 -3.41 4.94
C PHE A 62 -7.60 -4.88 4.53
N ASP A 63 -8.46 -5.77 5.05
CA ASP A 63 -8.48 -7.18 4.65
C ASP A 63 -8.84 -7.35 3.16
N ASP A 64 -9.83 -6.59 2.66
CA ASP A 64 -10.21 -6.60 1.25
C ASP A 64 -9.09 -6.07 0.36
N PHE A 65 -8.47 -4.96 0.76
CA PHE A 65 -7.29 -4.43 0.08
C PHE A 65 -6.17 -5.49 0.00
N LEU A 66 -5.84 -6.15 1.12
CA LEU A 66 -4.81 -7.19 1.17
C LEU A 66 -5.15 -8.36 0.25
N ARG A 67 -6.40 -8.83 0.26
CA ARG A 67 -6.85 -9.91 -0.61
C ARG A 67 -6.66 -9.55 -2.08
N ILE A 68 -7.12 -8.36 -2.49
CA ILE A 68 -6.99 -7.88 -3.87
C ILE A 68 -5.51 -7.76 -4.26
N PHE A 69 -4.69 -7.15 -3.41
CA PHE A 69 -3.25 -6.96 -3.64
C PHE A 69 -2.51 -8.30 -3.82
N MET A 70 -2.83 -9.29 -2.98
CA MET A 70 -2.18 -10.61 -3.07
C MET A 70 -2.59 -11.41 -4.31
N THR A 71 -3.80 -11.20 -4.83
CA THR A 71 -4.29 -11.92 -6.03
C THR A 71 -3.88 -11.23 -7.33
N LYS A 72 -3.88 -9.89 -7.36
CA LYS A 72 -3.69 -9.11 -8.59
C LYS A 72 -2.32 -8.41 -8.70
N GLY A 73 -1.52 -8.43 -7.64
CA GLY A 73 -0.22 -7.76 -7.60
C GLY A 73 -0.32 -6.25 -7.28
N PRO A 74 0.77 -5.48 -7.48
CA PRO A 74 0.83 -4.07 -7.10
C PRO A 74 0.02 -3.12 -8.00
N ASP A 75 -0.36 -3.53 -9.22
CA ASP A 75 -1.05 -2.70 -10.21
C ASP A 75 -2.59 -2.70 -10.04
N ILE A 76 -3.07 -2.66 -8.80
CA ILE A 76 -4.50 -2.77 -8.47
C ILE A 76 -5.31 -1.49 -8.67
N GLU A 77 -4.70 -0.38 -9.11
CA GLU A 77 -5.41 0.90 -9.34
C GLU A 77 -6.56 0.78 -10.33
N THR A 78 -6.49 -0.14 -11.29
CA THR A 78 -7.54 -0.34 -12.30
C THR A 78 -8.82 -0.99 -11.73
N PHE A 79 -8.82 -1.42 -10.47
CA PHE A 79 -9.87 -2.26 -9.88
C PHE A 79 -10.51 -1.69 -8.60
N LEU A 80 -10.11 -0.48 -8.18
CA LEU A 80 -10.61 0.23 -7.00
C LEU A 80 -11.01 1.66 -7.37
#